data_AF-A0A6P0Q4C8-F1
#
_entry.id   AF-A0A6P0Q4C8-F1
#
_cell.length_a   1.000
_cell.length_b   1.000
_cell.length_c   1.000
_cell.angle_alpha   90.00
_cell.angle_beta   90.00
_cell.angle_gamma   90.00
#
_symmetry.space_group_name_H-M   'P 1'
#
loop_
_entity.id
_entity.type
_entity.pdbx_description
1 polymer ?
#
loop_
_entity_poly.entity_id
_entity_poly.type
_entity_poly.pdbx_seq_one_letter_code
_entity_poly.pdbx_strand_id
1 'polypeptide(L)'
;SVKAMDTFCNASGLKIDQVIPEIGGSMNFKRKKFLNLLFRMLSGQVSTIIVAHKDRLCRFAFDLILQLAKYSDGEMIVTNNEFLSPQQEMLEDLMAIIHCFCCRLYGLRRYLQAIQEKINKNLDSPDDCAKVEMEVQV
;
A
#
# COMPACT_ATOMS: atom_id res chain seq x y z
N SER A 1 -16.62 -9.01 8.10
CA SER A 1 -16.67 -9.97 6.96
C SER A 1 -17.58 -9.41 5.86
N VAL A 2 -17.55 -9.94 4.62
CA VAL A 2 -18.43 -9.46 3.53
C VAL A 2 -19.91 -9.49 3.93
N LYS A 3 -20.35 -10.57 4.60
CA LYS A 3 -21.72 -10.71 5.10
C LYS A 3 -22.15 -9.58 6.05
N ALA A 4 -21.27 -9.15 6.96
CA ALA A 4 -21.56 -8.05 7.87
C ALA A 4 -21.71 -6.71 7.13
N MET A 5 -20.95 -6.53 6.03
CA MET A 5 -21.09 -5.37 5.17
C MET A 5 -22.41 -5.40 4.40
N ASP A 6 -22.80 -6.56 3.87
CA ASP A 6 -24.09 -6.72 3.19
C ASP A 6 -25.27 -6.37 4.12
N THR A 7 -25.22 -6.83 5.38
CA THR A 7 -26.25 -6.48 6.37
C THR A 7 -26.28 -4.98 6.65
N PHE A 8 -25.13 -4.33 6.80
CA PHE A 8 -25.06 -2.89 7.02
C PHE A 8 -25.61 -2.08 5.83
N CYS A 9 -25.22 -2.45 4.61
CA CYS A 9 -25.68 -1.77 3.40
C CYS A 9 -27.20 -1.93 3.24
N ASN A 10 -27.73 -3.15 3.43
CA ASN A 10 -29.16 -3.40 3.38
C ASN A 10 -29.93 -2.59 4.44
N ALA A 11 -29.41 -2.51 5.67
CA ALA A 11 -30.03 -1.71 6.74
C ALA A 11 -29.97 -0.20 6.46
N SER A 12 -28.94 0.26 5.75
CA SER A 12 -28.75 1.67 5.38
C SER A 12 -29.44 2.06 4.07
N GLY A 13 -30.17 1.14 3.43
CA GLY A 13 -30.82 1.37 2.13
C GLY A 13 -29.83 1.48 0.96
N LEU A 14 -28.57 1.09 1.15
CA LEU A 14 -27.53 1.14 0.14
C LEU A 14 -27.48 -0.19 -0.63
N LYS A 15 -27.58 -0.12 -1.95
CA LYS A 15 -27.40 -1.27 -2.84
C LYS A 15 -25.91 -1.45 -3.16
N ILE A 16 -25.38 -2.65 -2.98
CA ILE A 16 -24.00 -2.97 -3.34
C ILE A 16 -23.96 -3.38 -4.82
N ASP A 17 -23.22 -2.63 -5.64
CA ASP A 17 -23.01 -2.97 -7.05
C ASP A 17 -21.84 -3.94 -7.24
N GLN A 18 -20.74 -3.75 -6.50
CA GLN A 18 -19.53 -4.55 -6.66
C GLN A 18 -18.77 -4.69 -5.33
N VAL A 19 -18.32 -5.91 -5.04
CA VAL A 19 -17.38 -6.21 -3.94
C VAL A 19 -15.98 -6.41 -4.51
N ILE A 20 -14.99 -5.67 -4.00
CA ILE A 20 -13.61 -5.69 -4.52
C ILE A 20 -12.66 -6.24 -3.44
N PRO A 21 -12.41 -7.57 -3.39
CA PRO A 21 -11.45 -8.14 -2.46
C PRO A 21 -10.02 -7.97 -2.99
N GLU A 22 -9.10 -7.54 -2.14
CA GLU A 22 -7.68 -7.45 -2.47
C GLU A 22 -6.81 -7.89 -1.30
N ILE A 23 -5.76 -8.64 -1.61
CA ILE A 23 -4.73 -9.04 -0.65
C ILE A 23 -3.56 -8.09 -0.83
N GLY A 24 -3.18 -7.40 0.25
CA GLY A 24 -2.02 -6.53 0.28
C GLY A 24 -2.07 -5.62 1.49
N GLY A 25 -0.90 -5.19 1.96
CA GLY A 25 -0.81 -4.28 3.10
C GLY A 25 -1.47 -2.94 2.81
N SER A 26 -2.11 -2.37 3.83
CA SER A 26 -2.74 -1.05 3.79
C SER A 26 -1.76 0.10 3.59
N MET A 27 -0.45 -0.14 3.77
CA MET A 27 0.63 0.79 3.42
C MET A 27 1.06 0.69 1.94
N ASN A 28 0.59 -0.32 1.20
CA ASN A 28 0.93 -0.49 -0.21
C ASN A 28 -0.08 0.22 -1.11
N PHE A 29 0.28 1.42 -1.57
CA PHE A 29 -0.52 2.20 -2.53
C PHE A 29 -0.37 1.74 -3.98
N LYS A 30 0.48 0.73 -4.26
CA LYS A 30 0.64 0.14 -5.60
C LYS A 30 -0.27 -1.07 -5.83
N ARG A 31 -1.16 -1.36 -4.88
CA ARG A 31 -2.20 -2.38 -5.00
C ARG A 31 -3.07 -2.11 -6.23
N LYS A 32 -3.19 -3.11 -7.11
CA LYS A 32 -3.78 -2.94 -8.44
C LYS A 32 -5.27 -2.62 -8.37
N LYS A 33 -6.03 -3.31 -7.51
CA LYS A 33 -7.47 -3.08 -7.39
C LYS A 33 -7.77 -1.79 -6.63
N PHE A 34 -6.98 -1.48 -5.60
CA PHE A 34 -7.01 -0.19 -4.91
C PHE A 34 -6.79 0.99 -5.86
N LEU A 35 -5.73 0.98 -6.68
CA LEU A 35 -5.47 2.05 -7.65
C LEU A 35 -6.59 2.15 -8.70
N ASN A 36 -7.06 1.00 -9.21
CA ASN A 36 -8.18 0.99 -10.15
C ASN A 36 -9.45 1.61 -9.52
N LEU A 37 -9.77 1.27 -8.28
CA LEU A 37 -10.89 1.86 -7.55
C LEU A 37 -10.75 3.37 -7.40
N LEU A 38 -9.57 3.86 -7.02
CA LEU A 38 -9.31 5.31 -6.91
C LEU A 38 -9.46 6.03 -8.25
N PHE A 39 -8.92 5.47 -9.34
CA PHE A 39 -9.06 6.09 -10.67
C PHE A 39 -10.51 6.08 -11.17
N ARG A 40 -11.26 5.01 -10.88
CA ARG A 40 -12.69 4.94 -11.19
C ARG A 40 -13.51 5.96 -10.40
N MET A 41 -13.18 6.17 -9.13
CA MET A 41 -13.77 7.22 -8.31
C MET A 41 -13.45 8.61 -8.87
N LEU A 42 -12.18 8.89 -9.15
CA LEU A 42 -11.74 10.18 -9.69
C LEU A 42 -12.31 10.51 -11.08
N SER A 43 -12.63 9.49 -11.87
CA SER A 43 -13.29 9.64 -13.17
C SER A 43 -14.82 9.70 -13.08
N GLY A 44 -15.38 9.73 -11.87
CA GLY A 44 -16.83 9.79 -11.63
C GLY A 44 -17.57 8.48 -11.92
N GLN A 45 -16.86 7.38 -12.17
CA GLN A 45 -17.46 6.06 -12.43
C GLN A 45 -17.91 5.34 -11.17
N VAL A 46 -17.44 5.79 -9.99
CA VAL A 46 -17.82 5.26 -8.69
C VAL A 46 -18.24 6.44 -7.82
N SER A 47 -19.52 6.48 -7.46
CA SER A 47 -20.09 7.53 -6.61
C SER A 47 -19.81 7.30 -5.14
N THR A 48 -19.82 6.05 -4.67
CA THR A 48 -19.72 5.75 -3.24
C THR A 48 -18.80 4.56 -2.99
N ILE A 49 -17.83 4.73 -2.10
CA ILE A 49 -16.94 3.67 -1.63
C ILE A 49 -17.29 3.34 -0.19
N ILE A 50 -17.61 2.08 0.09
CA ILE A 50 -17.92 1.59 1.43
C ILE A 50 -16.78 0.69 1.91
N VAL A 51 -16.22 0.99 3.08
CA VAL A 51 -15.10 0.24 3.67
C VAL A 51 -15.37 -0.07 5.13
N ALA A 52 -14.98 -1.25 5.59
CA ALA A 52 -15.23 -1.67 6.97
C ALA A 52 -14.43 -0.82 7.97
N HIS A 53 -13.16 -0.59 7.66
CA HIS A 53 -12.27 0.23 8.48
C HIS A 53 -11.40 1.06 7.58
N LYS A 54 -10.95 2.22 8.08
CA LYS A 54 -9.96 3.07 7.41
C LYS A 54 -8.73 2.25 7.03
N ASP A 55 -8.23 1.46 7.98
CA ASP A 55 -7.09 0.56 7.82
C ASP A 55 -7.23 -0.50 6.74
N ARG A 56 -8.45 -0.91 6.39
CA ARG A 56 -8.66 -1.87 5.28
C ARG A 56 -8.45 -1.20 3.93
N LEU A 57 -8.67 0.11 3.85
CA LEU A 57 -8.41 0.89 2.66
C LEU A 57 -6.95 1.33 2.61
N CYS A 58 -6.47 2.04 3.62
CA CYS A 58 -5.11 2.54 3.72
C CYS A 58 -4.79 2.96 5.17
N ARG A 59 -3.55 2.76 5.60
CA ARG A 59 -3.09 3.24 6.92
C ARG A 59 -2.74 4.72 6.94
N PHE A 60 -2.09 5.18 5.87
CA PHE A 60 -1.76 6.58 5.69
C PHE A 60 -2.66 7.23 4.64
N ALA A 61 -2.68 8.56 4.61
CA ALA A 61 -3.33 9.34 3.56
C ALA A 61 -4.84 9.08 3.38
N PHE A 62 -5.53 8.51 4.38
CA PHE A 62 -6.98 8.31 4.33
C PHE A 62 -7.70 9.66 4.13
N ASP A 63 -7.31 10.68 4.90
CA ASP A 63 -7.90 12.02 4.77
C ASP A 63 -7.64 12.63 3.40
N LEU A 64 -6.46 12.39 2.80
CA LEU A 64 -6.18 12.81 1.42
C LEU A 64 -7.12 12.11 0.43
N ILE A 65 -7.32 10.80 0.56
CA ILE A 65 -8.24 10.05 -0.30
C ILE A 65 -9.67 10.55 -0.12
N LEU A 66 -10.08 10.89 1.11
CA LEU A 66 -11.39 11.47 1.39
C LEU A 66 -11.56 12.83 0.69
N GLN A 67 -10.53 13.68 0.68
CA GLN A 67 -10.57 14.95 -0.06
C GLN A 67 -10.62 14.72 -1.58
N LEU A 68 -9.89 13.73 -2.09
CA LEU A 68 -9.94 13.34 -3.50
C LEU A 68 -11.32 12.82 -3.92
N ALA A 69 -11.98 12.03 -3.06
CA ALA A 69 -13.34 11.57 -3.28
C ALA A 69 -14.31 12.76 -3.37
N LYS A 70 -14.22 13.69 -2.41
CA LYS A 70 -15.04 14.92 -2.41
C LYS A 70 -14.80 15.78 -3.66
N TYR A 71 -13.55 15.86 -4.12
CA TYR A 71 -13.21 16.59 -5.34
C TYR A 71 -13.88 16.00 -6.59
N SER A 72 -14.11 14.69 -6.62
CA SER A 72 -14.79 13.99 -7.72
C SER A 72 -16.28 13.77 -7.48
N ASP A 73 -16.91 14.52 -6.57
CA ASP A 73 -18.31 14.34 -6.13
C ASP A 73 -18.63 12.93 -5.60
N GLY A 74 -17.59 12.20 -5.18
CA GLY A 74 -17.68 10.88 -4.60
C GLY A 74 -17.79 10.92 -3.08
N GLU A 75 -18.44 9.90 -2.52
CA GLU A 75 -18.64 9.70 -1.09
C GLU A 75 -17.86 8.48 -0.59
N MET A 76 -17.37 8.56 0.65
CA MET A 76 -16.75 7.44 1.33
C MET A 76 -17.41 7.18 2.67
N ILE A 77 -17.85 5.93 2.87
CA ILE A 77 -18.54 5.48 4.08
C ILE A 77 -17.66 4.47 4.81
N VAL A 78 -17.37 4.71 6.09
CA VAL A 78 -16.59 3.80 6.94
C VAL A 78 -17.52 3.12 7.96
N THR A 79 -17.69 1.81 7.81
CA THR A 79 -18.58 0.98 8.62
C THR A 79 -17.85 0.46 9.85
N ASN A 80 -17.54 1.35 10.80
CA ASN A 80 -16.64 1.09 11.91
C ASN A 80 -17.17 0.00 12.88
N ASN A 81 -16.90 -1.28 12.59
CA ASN A 81 -17.48 -2.44 13.30
C ASN A 81 -16.54 -3.17 14.27
N GLU A 82 -15.33 -2.68 14.47
CA GLU A 82 -14.26 -3.25 15.31
C GLU A 82 -13.39 -2.08 15.77
N PHE A 83 -13.32 -1.87 17.07
CA PHE A 83 -12.49 -0.86 17.69
C PHE A 83 -11.20 -1.54 18.16
N LEU A 84 -10.10 -1.39 17.43
CA LEU A 84 -8.80 -1.43 18.09
C LEU A 84 -8.71 -0.15 18.93
N SER A 85 -8.03 -0.21 20.08
CA SER A 85 -7.78 1.03 20.80
C SER A 85 -6.85 1.91 19.96
N PRO A 86 -6.99 3.25 20.01
CA PRO A 86 -6.13 4.16 19.26
C PRO A 86 -4.62 3.89 19.49
N GLN A 87 -4.25 3.42 20.68
CA GLN A 87 -2.87 3.06 21.02
C GLN A 87 -2.40 1.81 20.28
N GLN A 88 -3.27 0.80 20.16
CA GLN A 88 -2.96 -0.44 19.46
C GLN A 88 -2.80 -0.18 17.95
N GLU A 89 -3.66 0.64 17.36
CA GLU A 89 -3.55 1.07 15.96
C GLU A 89 -2.20 1.77 15.70
N MET A 90 -1.83 2.75 16.55
CA MET A 90 -0.55 3.44 16.41
C MET A 90 0.67 2.50 16.53
N LEU A 91 0.62 1.52 17.44
CA LEU A 91 1.71 0.56 17.60
C LEU A 91 1.84 -0.33 16.36
N GLU A 92 0.72 -0.80 15.81
CA GLU A 92 0.74 -1.59 14.59
C GLU A 92 1.24 -0.81 13.37
N ASP A 93 0.90 0.48 13.27
CA ASP A 93 1.41 1.37 12.24
C ASP A 93 2.92 1.55 12.34
N LEU A 94 3.42 1.82 13.56
CA LEU A 94 4.84 1.95 13.83
C LEU A 94 5.60 0.66 13.49
N MET A 95 5.07 -0.50 13.91
CA MET A 95 5.67 -1.80 13.61
C MET A 95 5.70 -2.07 12.10
N ALA A 96 4.64 -1.69 11.38
CA ALA A 96 4.60 -1.85 9.92
C ALA A 96 5.61 -0.93 9.20
N ILE A 97 5.80 0.31 9.69
CA ILE A 97 6.84 1.22 9.21
C ILE A 97 8.22 0.62 9.44
N ILE A 98 8.54 0.25 10.69
CA ILE A 98 9.84 -0.33 11.06
C ILE A 98 10.13 -1.57 10.23
N HIS A 99 9.15 -2.48 10.10
CA HIS A 99 9.30 -3.69 9.31
C HIS A 99 9.63 -3.37 7.84
N CYS A 100 8.92 -2.42 7.22
CA CYS A 100 9.18 -2.00 5.84
C CYS A 100 10.60 -1.45 5.66
N PHE A 101 11.05 -0.57 6.56
CA PHE A 101 12.40 -0.02 6.53
C PHE A 101 13.45 -1.10 6.76
N CYS A 102 13.25 -2.00 7.72
CA CYS A 102 14.12 -3.15 7.96
C CYS A 102 14.25 -4.02 6.69
N CYS A 103 13.14 -4.44 6.09
CA CYS A 103 13.17 -5.24 4.86
C CYS A 103 13.93 -4.53 3.73
N ARG A 104 13.72 -3.22 3.55
CA ARG A 104 14.42 -2.43 2.53
C ARG A 104 15.93 -2.32 2.81
N LEU A 105 16.31 -2.09 4.06
CA LEU A 105 17.72 -2.06 4.49
C LEU A 105 18.40 -3.43 4.34
N TYR A 106 17.72 -4.52 4.70
CA TYR A 106 18.25 -5.87 4.48
C TYR A 106 18.43 -6.17 2.99
N GLY A 107 17.46 -5.78 2.14
CA GLY A 107 17.58 -5.89 0.69
C GLY A 107 18.78 -5.13 0.13
N LEU A 108 18.99 -3.88 0.59
CA LEU A 108 20.15 -3.06 0.22
C LEU A 108 21.47 -3.70 0.63
N ARG A 109 21.59 -4.22 1.86
CA ARG A 109 22.80 -4.91 2.32
C ARG A 109 23.14 -6.10 1.45
N ARG A 110 22.15 -6.93 1.12
CA ARG A 110 22.34 -8.10 0.27
C ARG A 110 22.75 -7.72 -1.16
N TYR A 111 22.18 -6.63 -1.69
CA TYR A 111 22.57 -6.09 -2.99
C TYR A 111 24.03 -5.59 -3.00
N LEU A 112 24.42 -4.80 -1.99
CA LEU A 112 25.79 -4.31 -1.85
C LEU A 112 26.82 -5.43 -1.67
N GLN A 113 26.48 -6.46 -0.87
CA GLN A 113 27.32 -7.64 -0.72
C GLN A 113 27.52 -8.38 -2.06
N ALA A 114 26.45 -8.56 -2.83
CA ALA A 114 26.55 -9.19 -4.14
C ALA A 114 27.41 -8.39 -5.14
N ILE A 115 27.38 -7.04 -5.06
CA ILE A 115 28.28 -6.19 -5.85
C ILE A 115 29.73 -6.36 -5.38
N GLN A 116 30.00 -6.30 -4.07
CA GLN A 116 31.35 -6.47 -3.52
C GLN A 116 31.94 -7.83 -3.88
N GLU A 117 31.15 -8.91 -3.82
CA GLU A 117 31.60 -10.24 -4.25
C GLU A 117 31.94 -10.29 -5.74
N LYS A 118 31.16 -9.61 -6.60
CA LYS A 118 31.45 -9.51 -8.04
C LYS A 118 32.72 -8.70 -8.31
N ILE A 119 32.90 -7.56 -7.64
CA ILE A 119 34.11 -6.74 -7.75
C ILE A 119 35.33 -7.55 -7.31
N ASN A 120 35.28 -8.21 -6.16
CA ASN A 120 36.39 -9.01 -5.66
C ASN A 120 36.77 -10.17 -6.60
N LYS A 121 35.79 -10.82 -7.25
CA LYS A 121 36.05 -11.88 -8.24
C LYS A 121 36.65 -11.37 -9.55
N ASN A 122 36.34 -10.15 -9.96
CA ASN A 122 36.84 -9.56 -11.20
C ASN A 122 38.25 -8.94 -11.03
N LEU A 123 38.71 -8.71 -9.79
CA LEU A 123 40.06 -8.21 -9.49
C LEU A 123 41.15 -9.31 -9.56
N ASP A 124 40.78 -10.57 -9.78
CA ASP A 124 41.72 -11.69 -9.95
C ASP A 124 42.30 -11.78 -11.38
N SER A 125 41.92 -10.88 -12.30
CA SER A 125 42.54 -10.78 -13.64
C SER A 125 42.89 -9.32 -14.01
N PRO A 126 44.13 -9.03 -14.49
CA PRO A 126 44.62 -7.65 -14.61
C PRO A 126 43.89 -6.74 -15.62
N ASP A 127 43.08 -7.30 -16.53
CA ASP A 127 42.51 -6.56 -17.66
C ASP A 127 41.13 -5.89 -17.38
N ASP A 128 40.50 -6.14 -16.23
CA ASP A 128 39.10 -5.71 -15.99
C ASP A 128 38.92 -4.44 -15.15
N CYS A 129 40.01 -3.80 -14.70
CA CYS A 129 39.95 -2.62 -13.82
C CYS A 129 39.23 -1.41 -14.47
N ALA A 130 39.29 -1.27 -15.80
CA ALA A 130 38.70 -0.14 -16.53
C ALA A 130 37.18 -0.24 -16.76
N LYS A 131 36.55 -1.42 -16.57
CA LYS A 131 35.10 -1.60 -16.79
C LYS A 131 34.26 -1.29 -15.56
N VAL A 132 34.85 -1.36 -14.36
CA VAL A 132 34.13 -1.24 -13.08
C VAL A 132 33.73 0.20 -12.78
N GLU A 133 34.49 1.20 -13.24
CA GLU A 133 34.18 2.63 -13.00
C GLU A 133 32.88 3.10 -13.70
N MET A 134 32.45 2.41 -14.77
CA MET A 134 31.23 2.79 -15.52
C MET A 134 29.92 2.26 -14.92
N GLU A 135 29.93 1.16 -14.15
CA GLU A 135 28.69 0.58 -13.58
C GLU A 135 28.22 1.24 -12.27
N VAL A 136 29.06 2.07 -11.65
CA VAL A 136 28.77 2.68 -10.33
C VAL A 136 28.03 4.03 -10.43
N GLN A 137 27.83 4.58 -11.64
CA GLN A 137 27.18 5.89 -11.86
C GLN A 137 25.68 5.85 -12.23
N VAL A 138 24.94 4.76 -11.96
CA VAL A 138 23.47 4.69 -12.17
C VAL A 138 22.70 4.74 -10.86
#